data_AF-A0A3R6EQ69-F1
#
_entry.id   AF-A0A3R6EQ69-F1
#
_cell.length_a   1.000
_cell.length_b   1.000
_cell.length_c   1.000
_cell.angle_alpha   90.00
_cell.angle_beta   90.00
_cell.angle_gamma   90.00
#
_symmetry.space_group_name_H-M   'P 1'
#
loop_
_entity.id
_entity.type
_entity.pdbx_description
1 polymer ?
#
loop_
_entity_poly.entity_id
_entity_poly.type
_entity_poly.pdbx_seq_one_letter_code
_entity_poly.pdbx_strand_id
1 'polypeptide(L)'
;MVYSLEDIKTDLKNLSEKQFYTKHIIRSDNWYFEEYLGKNPDEVIHLIDDYRLIVSESFGVSFNSVMMVGSGKLGFSMSPPGAEHPEESKMFLPFNDDEKVRKISDLDIAIISSEIFHEYWKMFRNSYRTRFQSTYVHLYNELYRGYINERNIMAVDGCRKQWNETAAISKKKLRSDLYFRHEISYRIYRNWEDFEDYNIQNIRKIKREDF
;
A
#
# COMPACT_ATOMS: atom_id res chain seq x y z
N MET A 1 2.68 -17.39 -8.59
CA MET A 1 4.11 -17.77 -8.59
C MET A 1 4.82 -16.69 -7.81
N VAL A 2 5.20 -17.01 -6.59
CA VAL A 2 5.88 -16.10 -5.68
C VAL A 2 7.38 -16.07 -5.95
N TYR A 3 7.99 -14.91 -5.78
CA TYR A 3 9.41 -14.66 -6.05
C TYR A 3 10.23 -14.70 -4.75
N SER A 4 11.40 -15.34 -4.79
CA SER A 4 12.37 -15.24 -3.69
C SER A 4 13.02 -13.86 -3.66
N LEU A 5 13.72 -13.51 -2.57
CA LEU A 5 14.47 -12.26 -2.50
C LEU A 5 15.53 -12.16 -3.60
N GLU A 6 16.21 -13.27 -3.90
CA GLU A 6 17.23 -13.30 -4.97
C GLU A 6 16.61 -13.11 -6.36
N ASP A 7 15.41 -13.65 -6.61
CA ASP A 7 14.67 -13.37 -7.85
C ASP A 7 14.33 -11.88 -7.98
N ILE A 8 13.84 -11.26 -6.89
CA ILE A 8 13.51 -9.84 -6.83
C ILE A 8 14.76 -8.99 -7.09
N LYS A 9 15.89 -9.29 -6.45
CA LYS A 9 17.16 -8.58 -6.65
C LYS A 9 17.69 -8.75 -8.07
N THR A 10 17.62 -9.96 -8.62
CA THR A 10 18.03 -10.26 -10.00
C THR A 10 17.20 -9.45 -11.00
N ASP A 11 15.89 -9.40 -10.80
CA ASP A 11 15.00 -8.60 -11.63
C ASP A 11 15.24 -7.09 -11.47
N LEU A 12 15.53 -6.61 -10.26
CA LEU A 12 15.91 -5.22 -10.04
C LEU A 12 17.18 -4.85 -10.82
N LYS A 13 18.15 -5.77 -10.97
CA LYS A 13 19.38 -5.49 -11.74
C LYS A 13 19.14 -5.57 -13.25
N ASN A 14 18.31 -6.50 -13.70
CA ASN A 14 18.22 -6.86 -15.12
C ASN A 14 17.03 -6.24 -15.87
N LEU A 15 15.95 -5.89 -15.17
CA LEU A 15 14.75 -5.32 -15.80
C LEU A 15 14.79 -3.79 -15.75
N SER A 16 14.16 -3.13 -16.72
CA SER A 16 13.80 -1.71 -16.57
C SER A 16 12.81 -1.51 -15.43
N GLU A 17 12.70 -0.29 -14.89
CA GLU A 17 11.77 -0.02 -13.78
C GLU A 17 10.31 -0.29 -14.15
N LYS A 18 9.94 0.00 -15.40
CA LYS A 18 8.60 -0.28 -15.93
C LYS A 18 8.34 -1.78 -16.05
N GLN A 19 9.33 -2.55 -16.49
CA GLN A 19 9.22 -4.02 -16.54
C GLN A 19 9.11 -4.63 -15.14
N PHE A 20 9.93 -4.17 -14.19
CA PHE A 20 9.84 -4.59 -12.80
C PHE A 20 8.47 -4.25 -12.19
N TYR A 21 8.03 -2.99 -12.33
CA TYR A 21 6.72 -2.53 -11.88
C TYR A 21 5.59 -3.39 -12.45
N THR A 22 5.61 -3.66 -13.75
CA THR A 22 4.58 -4.48 -14.40
C THR A 22 4.60 -5.92 -13.87
N LYS A 23 5.80 -6.52 -13.74
CA LYS A 23 5.97 -7.90 -13.28
C LYS A 23 5.57 -8.09 -11.82
N HIS A 24 6.02 -7.20 -10.93
CA HIS A 24 5.98 -7.40 -9.48
C HIS A 24 4.94 -6.55 -8.75
N ILE A 25 4.44 -5.46 -9.35
CA ILE A 25 3.43 -4.59 -8.71
C ILE A 25 2.06 -4.80 -9.37
N ILE A 26 1.98 -4.82 -10.70
CA ILE A 26 0.69 -4.85 -11.43
C ILE A 26 0.06 -6.24 -11.52
N ARG A 27 0.85 -7.28 -11.76
CA ARG A 27 0.32 -8.64 -11.93
C ARG A 27 -0.39 -9.14 -10.68
N SER A 28 -1.23 -10.14 -10.88
CA SER A 28 -2.12 -10.66 -9.84
C SER A 28 -1.40 -11.50 -8.78
N ASP A 29 -0.18 -11.98 -9.01
CA ASP A 29 0.58 -12.72 -8.00
C ASP A 29 0.66 -11.96 -6.66
N ASN A 30 0.51 -12.72 -5.58
CA ASN A 30 0.41 -12.16 -4.23
C ASN A 30 0.98 -13.13 -3.20
N TRP A 31 2.14 -12.76 -2.65
CA TRP A 31 2.85 -13.53 -1.64
C TRP A 31 1.98 -13.82 -0.40
N TYR A 32 1.17 -12.87 0.05
CA TYR A 32 0.34 -13.05 1.24
C TYR A 32 -0.67 -14.20 1.09
N PHE A 33 -1.28 -14.32 -0.09
CA PHE A 33 -2.24 -15.40 -0.31
C PHE A 33 -1.56 -16.73 -0.58
N GLU A 34 -0.55 -16.75 -1.45
CA GLU A 34 0.17 -17.98 -1.83
C GLU A 34 0.97 -18.56 -0.63
N GLU A 35 1.88 -17.78 -0.03
CA GLU A 35 2.82 -18.27 0.98
C GLU A 35 2.26 -18.16 2.41
N TYR A 36 1.71 -16.98 2.78
CA TYR A 36 1.30 -16.77 4.16
C TYR A 36 -0.02 -17.48 4.51
N LEU A 37 -1.03 -17.42 3.63
CA LEU A 37 -2.28 -18.16 3.81
C LEU A 37 -2.22 -19.61 3.26
N GLY A 38 -1.14 -19.98 2.56
CA GLY A 38 -0.94 -21.34 2.03
C GLY A 38 -1.96 -21.73 0.96
N LYS A 39 -2.39 -20.78 0.13
CA LYS A 39 -3.45 -20.97 -0.87
C LYS A 39 -2.90 -21.42 -2.21
N ASN A 40 -3.62 -22.33 -2.86
CA ASN A 40 -3.25 -22.78 -4.19
C ASN A 40 -3.57 -21.69 -5.25
N PRO A 41 -2.96 -21.73 -6.46
CA PRO A 41 -3.12 -20.68 -7.45
C PRO A 41 -4.57 -20.35 -7.85
N ASP A 42 -5.45 -21.34 -7.92
CA ASP A 42 -6.87 -21.13 -8.28
C ASP A 42 -7.63 -20.41 -7.16
N GLU A 43 -7.39 -20.80 -5.89
CA GLU A 43 -7.92 -20.09 -4.73
C GLU A 43 -7.41 -18.64 -4.66
N VAL A 44 -6.14 -18.41 -5.01
CA VAL A 44 -5.55 -17.07 -4.98
C VAL A 44 -6.22 -16.12 -5.95
N ILE A 45 -6.57 -16.57 -7.16
CA ILE A 45 -7.31 -15.75 -8.13
C ILE A 45 -8.66 -15.30 -7.55
N HIS A 46 -9.41 -16.22 -6.95
CA HIS A 46 -10.69 -15.89 -6.32
C HIS A 46 -10.52 -14.94 -5.14
N LEU A 47 -9.54 -15.17 -4.26
CA LEU A 47 -9.26 -14.27 -3.13
C LEU A 47 -8.88 -12.86 -3.60
N ILE A 48 -8.15 -12.75 -4.71
CA ILE A 48 -7.79 -11.46 -5.30
C ILE A 48 -9.03 -10.70 -5.75
N ASP A 49 -9.93 -11.40 -6.43
CA ASP A 49 -11.16 -10.79 -6.90
C ASP A 49 -12.07 -10.43 -5.71
N ASP A 50 -12.22 -11.31 -4.73
CA ASP A 50 -13.08 -11.07 -3.58
C ASP A 50 -12.62 -9.87 -2.73
N TYR A 51 -11.31 -9.73 -2.46
CA TYR A 51 -10.85 -8.59 -1.67
C TYR A 51 -11.03 -7.27 -2.44
N ARG A 52 -10.79 -7.28 -3.76
CA ARG A 52 -11.01 -6.12 -4.62
C ARG A 52 -12.47 -5.75 -4.64
N LEU A 53 -13.37 -6.73 -4.74
CA LEU A 53 -14.81 -6.51 -4.70
C LEU A 53 -15.22 -5.86 -3.38
N ILE A 54 -14.84 -6.45 -2.24
CA ILE A 54 -15.14 -5.93 -0.90
C ILE A 54 -14.68 -4.47 -0.74
N VAL A 55 -13.45 -4.15 -1.13
CA VAL A 55 -12.92 -2.78 -1.03
C VAL A 55 -13.65 -1.87 -2.00
N SER A 56 -13.84 -2.29 -3.25
CA SER A 56 -14.47 -1.47 -4.29
C SER A 56 -15.91 -1.09 -3.95
N GLU A 57 -16.71 -2.03 -3.43
CA GLU A 57 -18.07 -1.78 -2.97
C GLU A 57 -18.11 -0.87 -1.75
N SER A 58 -17.18 -1.06 -0.81
CA SER A 58 -17.13 -0.24 0.41
C SER A 58 -16.80 1.22 0.06
N PHE A 59 -15.83 1.45 -0.82
CA PHE A 59 -15.35 2.79 -1.18
C PHE A 59 -16.07 3.40 -2.40
N GLY A 60 -16.98 2.68 -3.05
CA GLY A 60 -17.69 3.16 -4.25
C GLY A 60 -16.75 3.41 -5.43
N VAL A 61 -15.70 2.60 -5.59
CA VAL A 61 -14.72 2.73 -6.69
C VAL A 61 -14.81 1.57 -7.67
N SER A 62 -14.16 1.69 -8.82
CA SER A 62 -14.04 0.56 -9.75
C SER A 62 -13.24 -0.58 -9.10
N PHE A 63 -13.65 -1.81 -9.36
CA PHE A 63 -12.91 -3.02 -8.99
C PHE A 63 -11.43 -2.98 -9.40
N ASN A 64 -11.15 -2.43 -10.58
CA ASN A 64 -9.78 -2.33 -11.10
C ASN A 64 -8.95 -1.29 -10.33
N SER A 65 -9.58 -0.34 -9.63
CA SER A 65 -8.92 0.73 -8.87
C SER A 65 -8.41 0.30 -7.49
N VAL A 66 -8.33 -1.01 -7.22
CA VAL A 66 -7.88 -1.55 -5.92
C VAL A 66 -6.69 -2.48 -6.11
N MET A 67 -5.62 -2.24 -5.36
CA MET A 67 -4.40 -3.06 -5.41
C MET A 67 -3.77 -3.25 -4.04
N MET A 68 -3.51 -4.50 -3.65
CA MET A 68 -2.56 -4.78 -2.58
C MET A 68 -1.14 -4.49 -3.05
N VAL A 69 -0.33 -3.84 -2.20
CA VAL A 69 1.06 -3.47 -2.49
C VAL A 69 1.95 -3.74 -1.26
N GLY A 70 3.21 -3.30 -1.33
CA GLY A 70 4.14 -3.39 -0.21
C GLY A 70 4.55 -4.82 0.11
N SER A 71 4.96 -5.04 1.36
CA SER A 71 5.52 -6.34 1.77
C SER A 71 4.49 -7.48 1.80
N GLY A 72 3.19 -7.19 1.95
CA GLY A 72 2.16 -8.22 1.83
C GLY A 72 2.09 -8.80 0.41
N LYS A 73 2.25 -7.96 -0.61
CA LYS A 73 2.25 -8.42 -2.00
C LYS A 73 3.50 -9.25 -2.35
N LEU A 74 4.68 -8.81 -1.92
CA LEU A 74 5.97 -9.35 -2.38
C LEU A 74 6.67 -10.28 -1.40
N GLY A 75 6.24 -10.32 -0.14
CA GLY A 75 6.96 -10.98 0.95
C GLY A 75 8.13 -10.17 1.49
N PHE A 76 8.53 -9.09 0.81
CA PHE A 76 9.63 -8.22 1.22
C PHE A 76 9.26 -6.75 1.03
N SER A 77 9.79 -5.88 1.89
CA SER A 77 9.58 -4.45 1.77
C SER A 77 10.42 -3.86 0.63
N MET A 78 9.75 -3.11 -0.26
CA MET A 78 10.36 -2.33 -1.34
C MET A 78 10.39 -0.83 -0.99
N SER A 79 10.55 -0.52 0.30
CA SER A 79 10.77 0.84 0.75
C SER A 79 12.25 1.18 0.55
N PRO A 80 12.59 2.23 -0.22
CA PRO A 80 13.98 2.64 -0.38
C PRO A 80 14.56 3.14 0.95
N PRO A 81 15.90 3.08 1.14
CA PRO A 81 16.55 3.64 2.32
C PRO A 81 16.21 5.12 2.51
N GLY A 82 16.09 5.54 3.77
CA GLY A 82 15.91 6.94 4.11
C GLY A 82 17.18 7.75 3.85
N ALA A 83 17.05 8.99 3.37
CA ALA A 83 18.20 9.86 3.15
C ALA A 83 18.84 10.35 4.46
N GLU A 84 18.02 10.55 5.51
CA GLU A 84 18.45 11.08 6.80
C GLU A 84 18.86 9.98 7.80
N HIS A 85 18.19 8.82 7.71
CA HIS A 85 18.36 7.67 8.62
C HIS A 85 18.46 6.35 7.84
N PRO A 86 19.54 6.12 7.07
CA PRO A 86 19.73 4.90 6.30
C PRO A 86 19.80 3.63 7.17
N GLU A 87 20.22 3.75 8.43
CA GLU A 87 20.27 2.67 9.42
C GLU A 87 18.90 2.10 9.78
N GLU A 88 17.82 2.86 9.57
CA GLU A 88 16.44 2.43 9.79
C GLU A 88 15.79 1.87 8.52
N SER A 89 16.60 1.57 7.49
CA SER A 89 16.12 1.09 6.20
C SER A 89 15.27 -0.17 6.35
N LYS A 90 14.10 -0.13 5.71
CA LYS A 90 13.21 -1.29 5.57
C LYS A 90 13.43 -2.01 4.25
N MET A 91 14.44 -1.64 3.47
CA MET A 91 14.69 -2.24 2.15
C MET A 91 14.96 -3.74 2.32
N PHE A 92 14.20 -4.56 1.60
CA PHE A 92 14.26 -6.02 1.63
C PHE A 92 13.97 -6.69 2.98
N LEU A 93 13.43 -5.96 3.97
CA LEU A 93 12.97 -6.62 5.19
C LEU A 93 11.83 -7.59 4.85
N PRO A 94 11.93 -8.86 5.28
CA PRO A 94 10.89 -9.86 5.03
C PRO A 94 9.62 -9.48 5.77
N PHE A 95 8.46 -9.84 5.23
CA PHE A 95 7.17 -9.72 5.90
C PHE A 95 7.21 -10.45 7.26
N ASN A 96 6.64 -9.83 8.30
CA ASN A 96 6.76 -10.31 9.67
C ASN A 96 5.40 -10.46 10.34
N ASP A 97 5.16 -11.64 10.92
CA ASP A 97 3.98 -11.98 11.72
C ASP A 97 4.35 -12.32 13.18
N ASP A 98 5.58 -12.01 13.61
CA ASP A 98 6.05 -12.25 14.98
C ASP A 98 6.41 -10.92 15.68
N GLU A 99 5.60 -10.50 16.64
CA GLU A 99 5.83 -9.28 17.45
C GLU A 99 7.16 -9.32 18.22
N LYS A 100 7.71 -10.50 18.49
CA LYS A 100 8.99 -10.65 19.20
C LYS A 100 10.19 -10.30 18.32
N VAL A 101 10.06 -10.43 17.00
CA VAL A 101 11.11 -10.08 16.04
C VAL A 101 11.09 -8.57 15.78
N ARG A 102 9.92 -8.04 15.44
CA ARG A 102 9.67 -6.61 15.19
C ARG A 102 8.15 -6.36 15.14
N LYS A 103 7.73 -5.10 14.96
CA LYS A 103 6.31 -4.79 14.66
C LYS A 103 5.80 -5.69 13.52
N ILE A 104 4.64 -6.32 13.72
CA ILE A 104 3.91 -7.06 12.68
C ILE A 104 3.76 -6.15 11.44
N SER A 105 3.96 -6.73 10.26
CA SER A 105 3.81 -6.01 8.99
C SER A 105 2.34 -5.66 8.74
N ASP A 106 2.05 -4.46 8.24
CA ASP A 106 0.69 -4.13 7.81
C ASP A 106 0.45 -4.63 6.36
N LEU A 107 -0.81 -4.83 5.97
CA LEU A 107 -1.22 -5.05 4.59
C LEU A 107 -1.59 -3.71 3.94
N ASP A 108 -0.76 -3.27 3.00
CA ASP A 108 -0.98 -2.02 2.29
C ASP A 108 -1.92 -2.22 1.09
N ILE A 109 -3.04 -1.50 1.06
CA ILE A 109 -4.00 -1.50 -0.04
C ILE A 109 -4.09 -0.10 -0.65
N ALA A 110 -3.75 0.02 -1.92
CA ALA A 110 -3.93 1.21 -2.73
C ALA A 110 -5.36 1.30 -3.28
N ILE A 111 -5.95 2.48 -3.17
CA ILE A 111 -7.23 2.86 -3.76
C ILE A 111 -6.95 3.99 -4.76
N ILE A 112 -7.19 3.76 -6.05
CA ILE A 112 -6.95 4.72 -7.12
C ILE A 112 -8.27 5.45 -7.45
N SER A 113 -8.47 6.62 -6.87
CA SER A 113 -9.70 7.40 -7.08
C SER A 113 -9.45 8.90 -6.94
N SER A 114 -9.65 9.63 -8.04
CA SER A 114 -9.57 11.09 -8.06
C SER A 114 -10.66 11.70 -7.17
N GLU A 115 -11.87 11.12 -7.16
CA GLU A 115 -12.99 11.62 -6.37
C GLU A 115 -12.67 11.61 -4.88
N ILE A 116 -12.32 10.44 -4.34
CA ILE A 116 -11.96 10.27 -2.92
C ILE A 116 -10.74 11.14 -2.59
N PHE A 117 -9.73 11.19 -3.46
CA PHE A 117 -8.54 12.01 -3.25
C PHE A 117 -8.92 13.50 -3.07
N HIS A 118 -9.71 14.06 -3.99
CA HIS A 118 -10.09 15.47 -3.94
C HIS A 118 -11.06 15.78 -2.79
N GLU A 119 -11.90 14.82 -2.42
CA GLU A 119 -12.76 14.92 -1.24
C GLU A 119 -11.91 15.09 0.03
N TYR A 120 -10.99 14.16 0.31
CA TYR A 120 -10.14 14.24 1.50
C TYR A 120 -9.22 15.45 1.44
N TRP A 121 -8.71 15.82 0.27
CA TRP A 121 -7.94 17.05 0.12
C TRP A 121 -8.77 18.30 0.50
N LYS A 122 -10.03 18.39 0.05
CA LYS A 122 -10.93 19.48 0.45
C LYS A 122 -11.19 19.47 1.96
N MET A 123 -11.41 18.29 2.55
CA MET A 123 -11.58 18.16 4.00
C MET A 123 -10.36 18.63 4.79
N PHE A 124 -9.15 18.25 4.35
CA PHE A 124 -7.91 18.75 4.95
C PHE A 124 -7.83 20.27 4.86
N ARG A 125 -8.11 20.89 3.71
CA ARG A 125 -8.07 22.36 3.61
C ARG A 125 -9.04 23.03 4.57
N ASN A 126 -10.23 22.47 4.76
CA ASN A 126 -11.25 23.02 5.65
C ASN A 126 -11.01 22.72 7.14
N SER A 127 -10.19 21.72 7.45
CA SER A 127 -9.94 21.25 8.83
C SER A 127 -8.64 21.76 9.43
N TYR A 128 -7.92 22.66 8.72
CA TYR A 128 -6.64 23.17 9.20
C TYR A 128 -6.79 23.88 10.55
N ARG A 129 -5.99 23.44 11.52
CA ARG A 129 -5.88 24.02 12.87
C ARG A 129 -4.45 23.86 13.36
N THR A 130 -3.98 24.76 14.22
CA THR A 130 -2.62 24.74 14.79
C THR A 130 -2.26 23.39 15.41
N ARG A 131 -3.21 22.74 16.09
CA ARG A 131 -3.01 21.41 16.69
C ARG A 131 -2.65 20.29 15.69
N PHE A 132 -2.90 20.49 14.40
CA PHE A 132 -2.58 19.51 13.33
C PHE A 132 -1.32 19.89 12.53
N GLN A 133 -0.59 20.95 12.92
CA GLN A 133 0.51 21.49 12.13
C GLN A 133 1.54 20.42 11.70
N SER A 134 1.91 19.50 12.61
CA SER A 134 2.85 18.41 12.29
C SER A 134 2.34 17.50 11.17
N THR A 135 1.05 17.15 11.15
CA THR A 135 0.44 16.37 10.07
C THR A 135 0.52 17.11 8.73
N TYR A 136 0.27 18.42 8.71
CA TYR A 136 0.28 19.19 7.46
C TYR A 136 1.69 19.39 6.88
N VAL A 137 2.73 19.36 7.72
CA VAL A 137 4.13 19.32 7.26
C VAL A 137 4.41 18.05 6.46
N HIS A 138 3.74 16.92 6.76
CA HIS A 138 3.91 15.72 5.94
C HIS A 138 2.94 15.68 4.76
N LEU A 139 1.71 16.16 4.95
CA LEU A 139 0.63 16.07 3.97
C LEU A 139 0.96 16.77 2.64
N TYR A 140 1.67 17.92 2.65
CA TYR A 140 1.96 18.64 1.41
C TYR A 140 2.80 17.79 0.42
N ASN A 141 3.77 17.03 0.93
CA ASN A 141 4.60 16.15 0.11
C ASN A 141 3.78 15.00 -0.49
N GLU A 142 2.83 14.46 0.27
CA GLU A 142 1.94 13.40 -0.21
C GLU A 142 1.01 13.93 -1.31
N LEU A 143 0.36 15.08 -1.07
CA LEU A 143 -0.52 15.73 -2.05
C LEU A 143 0.22 16.11 -3.33
N TYR A 144 1.44 16.65 -3.22
CA TYR A 144 2.28 16.98 -4.37
C TYR A 144 2.60 15.73 -5.22
N ARG A 145 2.82 14.59 -4.56
CA ARG A 145 3.07 13.30 -5.20
C ARG A 145 1.79 12.53 -5.58
N GLY A 146 0.62 13.16 -5.45
CA GLY A 146 -0.65 12.59 -5.89
C GLY A 146 -1.20 11.44 -5.04
N TYR A 147 -0.83 11.35 -3.75
CA TYR A 147 -1.41 10.36 -2.84
C TYR A 147 -1.71 10.91 -1.44
N ILE A 148 -2.49 10.18 -0.66
CA ILE A 148 -2.81 10.46 0.74
C ILE A 148 -2.67 9.17 1.54
N ASN A 149 -1.84 9.16 2.59
CA ASN A 149 -1.77 8.04 3.53
C ASN A 149 -2.93 8.08 4.54
N GLU A 150 -3.50 6.91 4.85
CA GLU A 150 -4.53 6.77 5.89
C GLU A 150 -4.09 7.37 7.24
N ARG A 151 -2.81 7.25 7.63
CA ARG A 151 -2.30 7.84 8.89
C ARG A 151 -2.61 9.33 9.02
N ASN A 152 -2.57 10.09 7.92
CA ASN A 152 -2.84 11.53 7.93
C ASN A 152 -4.34 11.81 8.00
N ILE A 153 -5.15 10.97 7.36
CA ILE A 153 -6.62 11.01 7.47
C ILE A 153 -7.03 10.78 8.92
N MET A 154 -6.45 9.76 9.55
CA MET A 154 -6.70 9.41 10.95
C MET A 154 -6.24 10.49 11.94
N ALA A 155 -5.25 11.31 11.59
CA ALA A 155 -4.76 12.38 12.47
C ALA A 155 -5.75 13.57 12.59
N VAL A 156 -6.58 13.80 11.56
CA VAL A 156 -7.47 14.97 11.52
C VAL A 156 -8.91 14.55 11.82
N ASP A 157 -9.48 15.05 12.92
CA ASP A 157 -10.76 14.57 13.46
C ASP A 157 -11.92 14.44 12.45
N GLY A 158 -12.12 15.47 11.60
CA GLY A 158 -13.18 15.47 10.59
C GLY A 158 -12.96 14.40 9.51
N CYS A 159 -11.72 14.29 9.02
CA CYS A 159 -11.31 13.28 8.05
C CYS A 159 -11.43 11.88 8.66
N ARG A 160 -10.92 11.67 9.89
CA ARG A 160 -10.98 10.39 10.61
C ARG A 160 -12.41 9.89 10.77
N LYS A 161 -13.34 10.77 11.17
CA LYS A 161 -14.74 10.39 11.37
C LYS A 161 -15.34 9.82 10.08
N GLN A 162 -15.26 10.58 9.00
CA GLN A 162 -15.80 10.17 7.71
C GLN A 162 -15.10 8.92 7.15
N TRP A 163 -13.78 8.85 7.29
CA TRP A 163 -13.01 7.70 6.84
C TRP A 163 -13.43 6.41 7.54
N ASN A 164 -13.64 6.46 8.85
CA ASN A 164 -14.03 5.30 9.63
C ASN A 164 -15.42 4.76 9.26
N GLU A 165 -16.33 5.60 8.76
CA GLU A 165 -17.66 5.17 8.29
C GLU A 165 -17.55 4.16 7.13
N THR A 166 -16.49 4.29 6.31
CA THR A 166 -16.23 3.38 5.17
C THR A 166 -15.16 2.34 5.47
N ALA A 167 -13.99 2.77 5.94
CA ALA A 167 -12.81 1.93 6.09
C ALA A 167 -13.01 0.84 7.16
N ALA A 168 -13.75 1.11 8.23
CA ALA A 168 -14.02 0.11 9.26
C ALA A 168 -14.88 -1.04 8.73
N ILE A 169 -15.86 -0.74 7.86
CA ILE A 169 -16.71 -1.75 7.21
C ILE A 169 -15.85 -2.63 6.29
N SER A 170 -15.02 -2.02 5.46
CA SER A 170 -14.13 -2.75 4.55
C SER A 170 -13.15 -3.64 5.31
N LYS A 171 -12.46 -3.10 6.32
CA LYS A 171 -11.52 -3.87 7.18
C LYS A 171 -12.21 -5.02 7.89
N LYS A 172 -13.43 -4.82 8.39
CA LYS A 172 -14.22 -5.87 9.04
C LYS A 172 -14.52 -7.01 8.07
N LYS A 173 -15.05 -6.71 6.87
CA LYS A 173 -15.35 -7.71 5.83
C LYS A 173 -14.11 -8.49 5.40
N LEU A 174 -12.99 -7.79 5.16
CA LEU A 174 -11.72 -8.44 4.80
C LEU A 174 -11.23 -9.43 5.87
N ARG A 175 -11.44 -9.11 7.16
CA ARG A 175 -11.11 -10.01 8.27
C ARG A 175 -12.09 -11.17 8.41
N SER A 176 -13.39 -10.92 8.35
CA SER A 176 -14.40 -11.96 8.59
C SER A 176 -14.56 -12.90 7.41
N ASP A 177 -14.51 -12.38 6.19
CA ASP A 177 -14.92 -13.10 4.99
C ASP A 177 -13.69 -13.74 4.32
N LEU A 178 -12.54 -13.05 4.36
CA LEU A 178 -11.30 -13.48 3.71
C LEU A 178 -10.16 -13.81 4.69
N TYR A 179 -10.43 -13.79 5.99
CA TYR A 179 -9.48 -14.20 7.05
C TYR A 179 -8.15 -13.43 7.04
N PHE A 180 -8.16 -12.15 6.64
CA PHE A 180 -6.97 -11.31 6.74
C PHE A 180 -6.54 -11.20 8.21
N ARG A 181 -5.31 -11.63 8.52
CA ARG A 181 -4.80 -11.70 9.89
C ARG A 181 -4.06 -10.43 10.34
N HIS A 182 -3.65 -9.62 9.39
CA HIS A 182 -2.82 -8.44 9.64
C HIS A 182 -3.65 -7.16 9.56
N GLU A 183 -3.16 -6.10 10.20
CA GLU A 183 -3.76 -4.77 10.09
C GLU A 183 -3.72 -4.29 8.63
N ILE A 184 -4.81 -3.66 8.19
CA ILE A 184 -4.91 -3.13 6.82
C ILE A 184 -4.65 -1.63 6.87
N SER A 185 -3.75 -1.18 6.02
CA SER A 185 -3.36 0.22 5.84
C SER A 185 -3.76 0.65 4.44
N TYR A 186 -4.61 1.67 4.33
CA TYR A 186 -5.02 2.18 3.02
C TYR A 186 -4.16 3.36 2.57
N ARG A 187 -3.97 3.47 1.26
CA ARG A 187 -3.41 4.66 0.61
C ARG A 187 -4.23 5.05 -0.60
N ILE A 188 -4.62 6.32 -0.66
CA ILE A 188 -5.44 6.85 -1.76
C ILE A 188 -4.49 7.48 -2.76
N TYR A 189 -4.58 7.08 -4.03
CA TYR A 189 -3.87 7.70 -5.14
C TYR A 189 -4.88 8.46 -6.00
N ARG A 190 -4.49 9.64 -6.49
CA ARG A 190 -5.36 10.50 -7.32
C ARG A 190 -5.68 9.84 -8.66
N ASN A 191 -4.72 9.15 -9.28
CA ASN A 191 -4.90 8.43 -10.53
C ASN A 191 -3.82 7.33 -10.70
N TRP A 192 -3.90 6.58 -11.79
CA TRP A 192 -2.96 5.51 -12.12
C TRP A 192 -1.54 6.01 -12.43
N GLU A 193 -1.42 7.21 -12.97
CA GLU A 193 -0.12 7.83 -13.27
C GLU A 193 0.64 8.14 -11.98
N ASP A 194 -0.01 8.76 -10.99
CA ASP A 194 0.59 9.03 -9.68
C ASP A 194 0.94 7.73 -8.93
N PHE A 195 0.12 6.69 -9.05
CA PHE A 195 0.41 5.36 -8.50
C PHE A 195 1.65 4.74 -9.14
N GLU A 196 1.72 4.76 -10.46
CA GLU A 196 2.86 4.24 -11.21
C GLU A 196 4.13 5.04 -10.88
N ASP A 197 4.08 6.36 -10.96
CA ASP A 197 5.21 7.25 -10.72
C ASP A 197 5.78 7.06 -9.32
N TYR A 198 4.92 6.92 -8.31
CA TYR A 198 5.34 6.63 -6.94
C TYR A 198 6.18 5.35 -6.88
N ASN A 199 5.70 4.26 -7.49
CA ASN A 199 6.38 2.98 -7.48
C ASN A 199 7.67 3.01 -8.31
N ILE A 200 7.65 3.59 -9.51
CA ILE A 200 8.84 3.73 -10.36
C ILE A 200 9.91 4.56 -9.66
N GLN A 201 9.55 5.66 -8.99
CA GLN A 201 10.53 6.46 -8.24
C GLN A 201 11.17 5.66 -7.10
N ASN A 202 10.41 4.83 -6.38
CA ASN A 202 10.96 3.99 -5.33
C ASN A 202 11.88 2.90 -5.90
N ILE A 203 11.49 2.26 -7.00
CA ILE A 203 12.33 1.27 -7.71
C ILE A 203 13.64 1.92 -8.18
N ARG A 204 13.58 3.13 -8.76
CA ARG A 204 14.78 3.90 -9.17
C ARG A 204 15.71 4.19 -8.01
N LYS A 205 15.17 4.49 -6.83
CA LYS A 205 15.97 4.73 -5.63
C LYS A 205 16.67 3.45 -5.18
N ILE A 206 15.91 2.34 -5.07
CA ILE A 206 16.47 1.04 -4.69
C ILE A 206 17.61 0.66 -5.63
N LYS A 207 17.42 0.77 -6.95
CA LYS A 207 18.46 0.46 -7.95
C LYS A 207 19.77 1.24 -7.84
N ARG A 208 19.77 2.37 -7.12
CA ARG A 208 20.99 3.16 -6.87
C ARG A 208 21.75 2.68 -5.64
N GLU A 209 21.11 1.87 -4.81
CA GLU A 209 21.74 1.21 -3.68
C GLU A 209 22.54 -0.01 -4.15
N ASP A 210 23.53 -0.39 -3.36
CA ASP A 210 24.33 -1.60 -3.59
C ASP A 210 23.69 -2.79 -2.86
N PHE A 211 23.25 -3.84 -3.58
CA PHE A 211 22.52 -4.99 -3.02
C PHE A 211 22.62 -6.28 -3.84
#